data_AF-A0A531KI33-F1
#
_entry.id   AF-A0A531KI33-F1
#
_cell.length_a   1.000
_cell.length_b   1.000
_cell.length_c   1.000
_cell.angle_alpha   90.00
_cell.angle_beta   90.00
_cell.angle_gamma   90.00
#
_symmetry.space_group_name_H-M   'P 1'
#
loop_
_entity.id
_entity.type
_entity.pdbx_description
1 polymer ?
#
loop_
_entity_poly.entity_id
_entity_poly.type
_entity_poly.pdbx_seq_one_letter_code
_entity_poly.pdbx_strand_id
1 'polypeptide(L)'
;PQKLIVRRQTDYWQRANKLTLLGILKGVIADNVANDAGDLVRITGASIVDTDIIEAAYLMGDRADKFKTIWMHSKQMKALKLADLIDYVPPSEQGGPLIPYYMGLRAVIDDDIPVAAGVYTAFMFKDKAILWNELPVNSEGGPLEFDRKPRQGHGGGVTEMVARRHFVAHVPGTRFLDA
;
A
#
# COMPACT_ATOMS: atom_id res chain seq x y z
N PRO A 1 25.63 17.31 -2.19
CA PRO A 1 25.09 16.03 -2.72
C PRO A 1 24.79 14.98 -1.62
N GLN A 2 25.75 14.57 -0.79
CA GLN A 2 25.57 13.50 0.22
C GLN A 2 24.40 13.75 1.19
N LYS A 3 24.30 14.95 1.79
CA LYS A 3 23.18 15.32 2.69
C LYS A 3 21.80 15.21 2.03
N LEU A 4 21.72 15.42 0.72
CA LEU A 4 20.47 15.31 -0.04
C LEU A 4 20.09 13.83 -0.25
N ILE A 5 21.08 12.97 -0.52
CA ILE A 5 20.89 11.53 -0.69
C ILE A 5 20.37 10.91 0.62
N VAL A 6 20.96 11.28 1.76
CA VAL A 6 20.50 10.83 3.08
C VAL A 6 19.04 11.21 3.32
N ARG A 7 18.62 12.43 2.95
CA ARG A 7 17.22 12.87 3.10
C ARG A 7 16.25 12.06 2.24
N ARG A 8 16.65 11.65 1.04
CA ARG A 8 15.81 10.85 0.11
C ARG A 8 15.66 9.38 0.51
N GLN A 9 16.48 8.90 1.43
CA GLN A 9 16.42 7.51 1.89
C GLN A 9 15.06 7.17 2.53
N THR A 10 14.46 8.10 3.27
CA THR A 10 13.16 7.89 3.91
C THR A 10 12.06 7.65 2.87
N ASP A 11 11.99 8.52 1.85
CA ASP A 11 11.00 8.41 0.78
C ASP A 11 11.19 7.12 -0.05
N TYR A 12 12.45 6.73 -0.27
CA TYR A 12 12.78 5.47 -0.92
C TYR A 12 12.20 4.28 -0.15
N TRP A 13 12.43 4.20 1.17
CA TRP A 13 11.90 3.10 1.98
C TRP A 13 10.38 3.10 2.09
N GLN A 14 9.74 4.27 2.13
CA GLN A 14 8.27 4.35 2.07
C GLN A 14 7.74 3.74 0.78
N ARG A 15 8.35 4.07 -0.37
CA ARG A 15 7.96 3.48 -1.65
C ARG A 15 8.25 1.98 -1.72
N ALA A 16 9.41 1.55 -1.23
CA ALA A 16 9.80 0.15 -1.23
C ALA A 16 8.83 -0.70 -0.37
N ASN A 17 8.49 -0.24 0.84
CA ASN A 17 7.54 -0.92 1.72
C ASN A 17 6.13 -0.98 1.08
N LYS A 18 5.69 0.12 0.47
CA LYS A 18 4.41 0.19 -0.24
C LYS A 18 4.31 -0.83 -1.38
N LEU A 19 5.34 -0.87 -2.24
CA LEU A 19 5.40 -1.83 -3.36
C LEU A 19 5.47 -3.28 -2.86
N THR A 20 6.20 -3.52 -1.76
CA THR A 20 6.29 -4.85 -1.14
C THR A 20 4.93 -5.30 -0.61
N LEU A 21 4.24 -4.43 0.14
CA LEU A 21 2.90 -4.72 0.65
C LEU A 21 1.90 -4.97 -0.50
N LEU A 22 1.96 -4.15 -1.54
CA LEU A 22 1.14 -4.31 -2.73
C LEU A 22 1.41 -5.67 -3.42
N GLY A 23 2.67 -6.11 -3.47
CA GLY A 23 3.04 -7.43 -3.97
C GLY A 23 2.45 -8.57 -3.14
N ILE A 24 2.53 -8.47 -1.80
CA ILE A 24 1.96 -9.45 -0.87
C ILE A 24 0.44 -9.57 -1.07
N LEU A 25 -0.27 -8.44 -1.08
CA LEU A 25 -1.73 -8.42 -1.25
C LEU A 25 -2.18 -9.03 -2.58
N LYS A 26 -1.46 -8.73 -3.67
CA LYS A 26 -1.72 -9.36 -4.97
C LYS A 26 -1.53 -10.86 -4.92
N GLY A 27 -0.45 -11.34 -4.31
CA GLY A 27 -0.17 -12.77 -4.20
C GLY A 27 -1.28 -13.50 -3.46
N VAL A 28 -1.70 -12.98 -2.30
CA VAL A 28 -2.80 -13.54 -1.50
C VAL A 28 -4.11 -13.61 -2.29
N ILE A 29 -4.47 -12.54 -3.00
CA ILE A 29 -5.73 -12.50 -3.75
C ILE A 29 -5.66 -13.40 -4.99
N ALA A 30 -4.53 -13.46 -5.67
CA ALA A 30 -4.34 -14.34 -6.83
C ALA A 30 -4.42 -15.81 -6.43
N ASP A 31 -3.83 -16.18 -5.29
CA ASP A 31 -3.92 -17.53 -4.72
C ASP A 31 -5.37 -17.90 -4.37
N ASN A 32 -6.07 -17.01 -3.66
CA ASN A 32 -7.49 -17.19 -3.33
C ASN A 32 -8.37 -17.36 -4.58
N VAL A 33 -8.17 -16.56 -5.63
CA VAL A 33 -8.91 -16.69 -6.89
C VAL A 33 -8.62 -18.03 -7.58
N ALA A 34 -7.39 -18.52 -7.50
CA ALA A 34 -7.00 -19.79 -8.13
C ALA A 34 -7.45 -21.02 -7.34
N ASN A 35 -7.39 -20.97 -6.01
CA ASN A 35 -7.48 -22.15 -5.14
C ASN A 35 -8.71 -22.16 -4.21
N ASP A 36 -9.29 -21.01 -3.89
CA ASP A 36 -10.38 -20.85 -2.90
C ASP A 36 -11.63 -20.19 -3.52
N ALA A 37 -11.81 -20.35 -4.84
CA ALA A 37 -12.95 -19.85 -5.62
C ALA A 37 -13.17 -18.32 -5.56
N GLY A 38 -12.16 -17.54 -5.12
CA GLY A 38 -12.22 -16.08 -5.09
C GLY A 38 -13.17 -15.53 -4.03
N ASP A 39 -13.21 -16.12 -2.83
CA ASP A 39 -13.98 -15.58 -1.72
C ASP A 39 -13.55 -14.14 -1.39
N LEU A 40 -14.50 -13.29 -1.00
CA LEU A 40 -14.30 -11.85 -0.76
C LEU A 40 -13.74 -11.05 -1.95
N VAL A 41 -13.82 -11.59 -3.17
CA VAL A 41 -13.46 -10.89 -4.41
C VAL A 41 -14.70 -10.67 -5.27
N ARG A 42 -14.91 -9.42 -5.68
CA ARG A 42 -15.98 -9.04 -6.62
C ARG A 42 -15.37 -8.49 -7.90
N ILE A 43 -15.72 -9.10 -9.03
CA ILE A 43 -15.30 -8.64 -10.37
C ILE A 43 -16.43 -7.84 -11.00
N THR A 44 -16.18 -6.57 -11.33
CA THR A 44 -17.19 -5.66 -11.92
C THR A 44 -16.85 -5.36 -13.38
N GLY A 45 -17.87 -4.98 -14.16
CA GLY A 45 -17.76 -4.95 -15.63
C GLY A 45 -17.28 -3.63 -16.26
N ALA A 46 -17.72 -2.45 -15.80
CA ALA A 46 -17.55 -1.21 -16.58
C ALA A 46 -17.03 0.03 -15.82
N SER A 47 -16.94 -0.06 -14.50
CA SER A 47 -16.36 0.89 -13.53
C SER A 47 -16.85 0.39 -12.18
N ILE A 48 -16.24 0.81 -11.07
CA ILE A 48 -16.94 0.71 -9.79
C ILE A 48 -18.17 1.62 -9.92
N VAL A 49 -19.34 1.02 -10.03
CA VAL A 49 -20.64 1.71 -9.92
C VAL A 49 -20.99 1.77 -8.44
N ASP A 50 -21.81 2.76 -8.04
CA ASP A 50 -22.18 3.04 -6.65
C ASP A 50 -22.38 1.81 -5.75
N THR A 51 -23.10 0.82 -6.29
CA THR A 51 -23.53 -0.37 -5.56
C THR A 51 -22.45 -1.44 -5.43
N ASP A 52 -21.42 -1.44 -6.28
CA ASP A 52 -20.44 -2.53 -6.34
C ASP A 52 -19.59 -2.63 -5.06
N ILE A 53 -19.24 -1.49 -4.45
CA ILE A 53 -18.50 -1.48 -3.19
C ILE A 53 -19.37 -1.99 -2.04
N ILE A 54 -20.67 -1.69 -2.06
CA ILE A 54 -21.61 -2.20 -1.07
C ILE A 54 -21.71 -3.72 -1.21
N GLU A 55 -21.95 -4.22 -2.42
CA GLU A 55 -22.00 -5.67 -2.67
C GLU A 55 -20.70 -6.37 -2.27
N ALA A 56 -19.55 -5.77 -2.55
CA ALA A 56 -18.26 -6.29 -2.10
C ALA A 56 -18.12 -6.33 -0.57
N ALA A 57 -18.61 -5.30 0.14
CA ALA A 57 -18.63 -5.28 1.61
C ALA A 57 -19.48 -6.42 2.18
N TYR A 58 -20.64 -6.68 1.58
CA TYR A 58 -21.58 -7.71 2.01
C TYR A 58 -21.16 -9.14 1.67
N LEU A 59 -20.06 -9.35 0.93
CA LEU A 59 -19.43 -10.68 0.84
C LEU A 59 -18.96 -11.17 2.23
N MET A 60 -18.63 -10.24 3.15
CA MET A 60 -18.32 -10.57 4.55
C MET A 60 -19.59 -10.84 5.40
N GLY A 61 -20.79 -10.69 4.83
CA GLY A 61 -22.07 -10.89 5.49
C GLY A 61 -22.34 -9.89 6.60
N ASP A 62 -22.64 -10.40 7.80
CA ASP A 62 -23.01 -9.63 9.01
C ASP A 62 -21.93 -8.63 9.48
N ARG A 63 -20.72 -8.74 8.94
CA ARG A 63 -19.56 -7.91 9.30
C ARG A 63 -19.19 -6.87 8.25
N ALA A 64 -20.07 -6.59 7.28
CA ALA A 64 -19.84 -5.57 6.24
C ALA A 64 -19.39 -4.21 6.82
N ASP A 65 -19.93 -3.78 7.97
CA ASP A 65 -19.61 -2.50 8.60
C ASP A 65 -18.20 -2.40 9.22
N LYS A 66 -17.42 -3.50 9.18
CA LYS A 66 -16.05 -3.53 9.71
C LYS A 66 -15.02 -2.94 8.77
N PHE A 67 -15.35 -2.75 7.50
CA PHE A 67 -14.46 -2.06 6.57
C PHE A 67 -14.39 -0.57 6.93
N LYS A 68 -13.19 -0.01 6.91
CA LYS A 68 -12.93 1.40 7.29
C LYS A 68 -12.20 2.18 6.23
N THR A 69 -11.43 1.49 5.37
CA THR A 69 -10.60 2.14 4.37
C THR A 69 -10.71 1.40 3.06
N ILE A 70 -10.77 2.16 1.97
CA ILE A 70 -10.67 1.66 0.60
C ILE A 70 -9.43 2.26 -0.06
N TRP A 71 -8.61 1.42 -0.66
CA TRP A 71 -7.40 1.79 -1.38
C TRP A 71 -7.62 1.56 -2.87
N MET A 72 -7.61 2.63 -3.66
CA MET A 72 -7.97 2.58 -5.08
C MET A 72 -7.07 3.46 -5.94
N HIS A 73 -7.11 3.23 -7.25
CA HIS A 73 -6.35 4.00 -8.22
C HIS A 73 -7.10 5.31 -8.59
N SER A 74 -6.35 6.35 -9.01
CA SER A 74 -6.89 7.70 -9.22
C SER A 74 -8.02 7.79 -10.24
N LYS A 75 -8.03 6.93 -11.26
CA LYS A 75 -9.10 6.88 -12.27
C LYS A 75 -10.46 6.50 -11.69
N GLN A 76 -10.50 5.56 -10.74
CA GLN A 76 -11.75 5.20 -10.05
C GLN A 76 -12.18 6.32 -9.13
N MET A 77 -11.23 6.94 -8.42
CA MET A 77 -11.52 8.12 -7.62
C MET A 77 -12.10 9.25 -8.48
N LYS A 78 -11.56 9.47 -9.69
CA LYS A 78 -12.09 10.46 -10.63
C LYS A 78 -13.53 10.13 -11.03
N ALA A 79 -13.85 8.86 -11.29
CA ALA A 79 -15.21 8.44 -11.60
C ALA A 79 -16.18 8.73 -10.44
N LEU A 80 -15.80 8.39 -9.20
CA LEU A 80 -16.59 8.67 -8.01
C LEU A 80 -16.79 10.18 -7.76
N LYS A 81 -15.75 10.99 -8.01
CA LYS A 81 -15.85 12.46 -7.93
C LYS A 81 -16.77 13.04 -9.00
N LEU A 82 -16.76 12.50 -10.22
CA LEU A 82 -17.64 12.98 -11.30
C LEU A 82 -19.11 12.65 -11.04
N ALA A 83 -19.37 11.56 -10.31
CA ALA A 83 -20.70 11.16 -9.88
C ALA A 83 -21.17 11.84 -8.57
N ASP A 84 -20.35 12.72 -7.98
CA ASP A 84 -20.62 13.45 -6.73
C ASP A 84 -20.87 12.55 -5.51
N LEU A 85 -20.15 11.42 -5.43
CA LEU A 85 -20.34 10.41 -4.39
C LEU A 85 -19.34 10.49 -3.24
N ILE A 86 -18.48 11.50 -3.24
CA ILE A 86 -17.38 11.65 -2.28
C ILE A 86 -17.71 12.74 -1.29
N ASP A 87 -17.76 12.35 -0.02
CA ASP A 87 -17.85 13.27 1.08
C ASP A 87 -16.45 13.74 1.51
N TYR A 88 -16.27 15.03 1.68
CA TYR A 88 -15.02 15.60 2.14
C TYR A 88 -15.16 16.07 3.59
N VAL A 89 -14.43 15.41 4.49
CA VAL A 89 -14.42 15.77 5.91
C VAL A 89 -13.18 16.64 6.21
N PRO A 90 -13.33 17.79 6.88
CA PRO A 90 -12.20 18.60 7.29
C PRO A 90 -11.35 17.85 8.33
N PRO A 91 -10.02 17.86 8.20
CA PRO A 91 -9.16 17.28 9.21
C PRO A 91 -9.20 18.12 10.50
N SER A 92 -8.79 17.50 11.61
CA SER A 92 -8.65 18.20 12.90
C SER A 92 -7.62 19.32 12.88
N GLU A 93 -6.73 19.35 11.88
CA GLU A 93 -5.73 20.40 11.68
C GLU A 93 -6.28 21.50 10.79
N GLN A 94 -6.18 22.74 11.27
CA GLN A 94 -6.65 23.92 10.54
C GLN A 94 -5.84 24.10 9.25
N GLY A 95 -6.51 23.93 8.09
CA GLY A 95 -5.88 24.06 6.76
C GLY A 95 -5.28 22.76 6.19
N GLY A 96 -5.51 21.61 6.83
CA GLY A 96 -5.11 20.32 6.26
C GLY A 96 -5.93 19.93 5.01
N PRO A 97 -5.40 19.05 4.15
CA PRO A 97 -6.13 18.56 2.99
C PRO A 97 -7.40 17.81 3.43
N LEU A 98 -8.51 18.09 2.76
CA LEU A 98 -9.79 17.41 2.98
C LEU A 98 -9.62 15.90 2.79
N ILE A 99 -10.15 15.12 3.73
CA ILE A 99 -10.06 13.66 3.68
C ILE A 99 -11.26 13.15 2.87
N PRO A 100 -11.05 12.47 1.74
CA PRO A 100 -12.14 11.91 0.97
C PRO A 100 -12.69 10.65 1.65
N TYR A 101 -14.00 10.62 1.82
CA TYR A 101 -14.77 9.47 2.27
C TYR A 101 -15.75 9.06 1.16
N TYR A 102 -15.97 7.76 1.05
CA TYR A 102 -16.96 7.17 0.17
C TYR A 102 -17.79 6.20 1.00
N MET A 103 -19.08 6.48 1.19
CA MET A 103 -19.99 5.63 1.98
C MET A 103 -19.44 5.29 3.39
N GLY A 104 -18.79 6.26 4.05
CA GLY A 104 -18.16 6.07 5.37
C GLY A 104 -16.80 5.36 5.35
N LEU A 105 -16.32 4.89 4.20
CA LEU A 105 -14.97 4.36 4.01
C LEU A 105 -14.00 5.47 3.66
N ARG A 106 -12.86 5.53 4.35
CA ARG A 106 -11.79 6.45 3.99
C ARG A 106 -11.18 6.05 2.65
N ALA A 107 -11.18 6.93 1.67
CA ALA A 107 -10.56 6.68 0.36
C ALA A 107 -9.08 7.05 0.37
N VAL A 108 -8.21 6.08 0.06
CA VAL A 108 -6.77 6.27 -0.15
C VAL A 108 -6.50 6.08 -1.64
N ILE A 109 -5.83 7.06 -2.24
CA ILE A 109 -5.59 7.12 -3.68
C ILE A 109 -4.13 6.80 -3.96
N ASP A 110 -3.87 5.85 -4.86
CA ASP A 110 -2.52 5.51 -5.29
C ASP A 110 -2.48 4.99 -6.74
N ASP A 111 -1.59 5.58 -7.54
CA ASP A 111 -1.38 5.21 -8.93
C ASP A 111 -0.45 4.01 -9.12
N ASP A 112 0.32 3.63 -8.08
CA ASP A 112 1.20 2.46 -8.14
C ASP A 112 0.39 1.13 -8.06
N ILE A 113 -0.93 1.18 -7.79
CA ILE A 113 -1.81 0.00 -7.87
C ILE A 113 -1.86 -0.45 -9.34
N PRO A 114 -1.54 -1.72 -9.64
CA PRO A 114 -1.45 -2.19 -11.01
C PRO A 114 -2.80 -2.10 -11.72
N VAL A 115 -2.73 -1.79 -13.00
CA VAL A 115 -3.87 -1.85 -13.91
C VAL A 115 -3.54 -2.93 -14.92
N ALA A 116 -4.25 -4.05 -14.86
CA ALA A 116 -4.04 -5.16 -15.79
C ALA A 116 -5.14 -5.11 -16.85
N ALA A 117 -4.77 -4.88 -18.11
CA ALA A 117 -5.72 -4.89 -19.23
C ALA A 117 -6.96 -3.97 -19.03
N GLY A 118 -6.80 -2.84 -18.34
CA GLY A 118 -7.90 -1.91 -18.05
C GLY A 118 -8.78 -2.32 -16.85
N VAL A 119 -8.50 -3.45 -16.21
CA VAL A 119 -9.10 -3.85 -14.94
C VAL A 119 -8.34 -3.18 -13.81
N TYR A 120 -9.08 -2.49 -12.94
CA TYR A 120 -8.52 -1.85 -11.76
C TYR A 120 -8.90 -2.62 -10.50
N THR A 121 -7.94 -2.86 -9.63
CA THR A 121 -8.18 -3.46 -8.32
C THR A 121 -8.35 -2.37 -7.28
N ALA A 122 -9.38 -2.50 -6.42
CA ALA A 122 -9.52 -1.71 -5.20
C ALA A 122 -9.46 -2.66 -4.01
N PHE A 123 -8.70 -2.30 -2.98
CA PHE A 123 -8.58 -3.10 -1.77
C PHE A 123 -9.39 -2.47 -0.65
N MET A 124 -10.22 -3.26 0.03
CA MET A 124 -10.98 -2.83 1.21
C MET A 124 -10.34 -3.42 2.46
N PHE A 125 -10.09 -2.58 3.46
CA PHE A 125 -9.44 -2.98 4.69
C PHE A 125 -10.32 -2.69 5.91
N LYS A 126 -10.34 -3.66 6.82
CA LYS A 126 -10.70 -3.46 8.22
C LYS A 126 -9.48 -2.98 9.00
N ASP A 127 -9.72 -2.48 10.21
CA ASP A 127 -8.62 -2.20 11.13
C ASP A 127 -7.79 -3.46 11.41
N LYS A 128 -6.47 -3.28 11.48
CA LYS A 128 -5.49 -4.36 11.73
C LYS A 128 -5.55 -5.49 10.68
N ALA A 129 -5.90 -5.16 9.44
CA ALA A 129 -5.91 -6.11 8.33
C ALA A 129 -4.51 -6.60 7.92
N ILE A 130 -3.46 -5.87 8.26
CA ILE A 130 -2.07 -6.22 7.96
C ILE A 130 -1.25 -6.12 9.24
N LEU A 131 -0.46 -7.15 9.52
CA LEU A 131 0.51 -7.14 10.60
C LEU A 131 1.87 -6.78 10.03
N TRP A 132 2.56 -5.90 10.74
CA TRP A 132 3.89 -5.43 10.38
C TRP A 132 4.78 -5.42 11.61
N ASN A 133 5.94 -6.05 11.52
CA ASN A 133 6.95 -6.02 12.57
C ASN A 133 8.31 -5.67 11.98
N GLU A 134 9.10 -4.91 12.71
CA GLU A 134 10.47 -4.54 12.34
C GLU A 134 11.41 -5.01 13.42
N LEU A 135 12.44 -5.73 13.00
CA LEU A 135 13.51 -6.16 13.90
C LEU A 135 14.70 -5.22 13.73
N PRO A 136 15.37 -4.84 14.83
CA PRO A 136 16.59 -4.05 14.73
C PRO A 136 17.63 -4.82 13.93
N VAL A 137 18.33 -4.08 13.05
CA VAL A 137 19.42 -4.64 12.27
C VAL A 137 20.63 -4.78 13.19
N ASN A 138 20.92 -6.03 13.59
CA ASN A 138 22.04 -6.37 14.46
C ASN A 138 23.30 -6.81 13.67
N SER A 139 23.45 -6.37 12.41
CA SER A 139 24.66 -6.62 11.62
C SER A 139 25.78 -5.67 12.00
N GLU A 140 27.03 -6.10 11.81
CA GLU A 140 28.20 -5.21 11.87
C GLU A 140 27.99 -4.04 10.88
N GLY A 141 28.19 -2.80 11.35
CA GLY A 141 27.88 -1.57 10.61
C GLY A 141 26.48 -0.97 10.87
N GLY A 142 25.58 -1.69 11.55
CA GLY A 142 24.27 -1.18 11.95
C GLY A 142 23.30 -0.89 10.77
N PRO A 143 22.18 -0.19 11.03
CA PRO A 143 21.14 0.07 10.03
C PRO A 143 21.55 1.11 8.97
N LEU A 144 22.51 1.97 9.29
CA LEU A 144 23.04 2.99 8.37
C LEU A 144 24.55 3.08 8.54
N GLU A 145 25.27 2.87 7.44
CA GLU A 145 26.74 2.84 7.41
C GLU A 145 27.26 3.76 6.31
N PHE A 146 28.37 4.43 6.58
CA PHE A 146 29.08 5.27 5.63
C PHE A 146 30.53 4.82 5.53
N ASP A 147 30.99 4.53 4.32
CA ASP A 147 32.38 4.18 4.05
C ASP A 147 33.00 5.17 3.06
N ARG A 148 34.22 5.63 3.36
CA ARG A 148 34.96 6.58 2.52
C ARG A 148 36.14 5.88 1.88
N LYS A 149 36.14 5.83 0.54
CA LYS A 149 37.19 5.26 -0.30
C LYS A 149 37.99 6.40 -0.97
N PRO A 150 39.04 6.93 -0.32
CA PRO A 150 39.76 8.12 -0.81
C PRO A 150 40.52 7.91 -2.11
N ARG A 151 40.88 6.66 -2.45
CA ARG A 151 41.64 6.33 -3.68
C ARG A 151 40.78 6.19 -4.93
N GLN A 152 39.45 6.10 -4.79
CA GLN A 152 38.53 6.02 -5.92
C GLN A 152 38.36 7.40 -6.59
N GLY A 153 37.89 7.40 -7.84
CA GLY A 153 37.65 8.63 -8.61
C GLY A 153 38.92 9.42 -8.92
N HIS A 154 40.00 8.75 -9.36
CA HIS A 154 41.30 9.37 -9.65
C HIS A 154 41.88 10.21 -8.50
N GLY A 155 41.66 9.79 -7.24
CA GLY A 155 42.11 10.51 -6.05
C GLY A 155 41.14 11.58 -5.53
N GLY A 156 39.97 11.75 -6.16
CA GLY A 156 38.89 12.62 -5.66
C GLY A 156 38.13 12.05 -4.46
N GLY A 157 38.20 10.74 -4.23
CA GLY A 157 37.53 10.03 -3.16
C GLY A 157 36.03 9.84 -3.39
N VAL A 158 35.51 8.69 -2.95
CA VAL A 158 34.08 8.37 -3.00
C VAL A 158 33.60 8.05 -1.58
N THR A 159 32.39 8.48 -1.24
CA THR A 159 31.71 8.08 0.00
C THR A 159 30.48 7.27 -0.37
N GLU A 160 30.42 6.04 0.10
CA GLU A 160 29.28 5.13 -0.06
C GLU A 160 28.39 5.21 1.18
N MET A 161 27.09 4.99 0.97
CA MET A 161 26.09 4.91 2.04
C MET A 161 25.32 3.61 1.88
N VAL A 162 25.27 2.82 2.95
CA VAL A 162 24.53 1.55 2.98
C VAL A 162 23.42 1.65 4.02
N ALA A 163 22.19 1.39 3.58
CA ALA A 163 21.00 1.37 4.43
C ALA A 163 20.43 -0.04 4.48
N ARG A 164 20.22 -0.57 5.69
CA ARG A 164 19.72 -1.92 5.93
C ARG A 164 18.44 -1.85 6.76
N ARG A 165 17.46 -2.68 6.43
CA ARG A 165 16.19 -2.77 7.17
C ARG A 165 15.66 -4.20 7.12
N HIS A 166 15.25 -4.72 8.26
CA HIS A 166 14.57 -6.01 8.37
C HIS A 166 13.12 -5.76 8.76
N PHE A 167 12.19 -6.37 8.02
CA PHE A 167 10.77 -6.28 8.31
C PHE A 167 10.10 -7.62 8.01
N VAL A 168 9.01 -7.88 8.71
CA VAL A 168 8.13 -9.01 8.49
C VAL A 168 6.72 -8.47 8.34
N ALA A 169 6.12 -8.73 7.19
CA ALA A 169 4.75 -8.38 6.87
C ALA A 169 3.92 -9.65 6.73
N HIS A 170 2.73 -9.66 7.32
CA HIS A 170 1.83 -10.81 7.23
C HIS A 170 0.37 -10.36 7.14
N VAL A 171 -0.40 -11.03 6.29
CA VAL A 171 -1.85 -10.87 6.20
C VAL A 171 -2.50 -11.97 7.07
N PRO A 172 -3.00 -11.63 8.27
CA PRO A 172 -3.58 -12.61 9.19
C PRO A 172 -4.75 -13.35 8.53
N GLY A 173 -4.82 -14.66 8.77
CA GLY A 173 -5.81 -15.55 8.15
C GLY A 173 -5.31 -16.24 6.88
N THR A 174 -4.13 -15.87 6.39
CA THR A 174 -3.44 -16.59 5.30
C THR A 174 -2.36 -17.49 5.87
N ARG A 175 -2.05 -18.60 5.19
CA ARG A 175 -0.92 -19.47 5.54
C ARG A 175 0.09 -19.44 4.42
N PHE A 176 1.33 -19.10 4.75
CA PHE A 176 2.43 -19.26 3.81
C PHE A 176 2.76 -20.75 3.69
N LEU A 177 2.84 -21.23 2.45
CA LEU A 177 3.32 -22.57 2.12
C LEU A 177 4.65 -22.40 1.41
N ASP A 178 5.67 -23.11 1.89
CA ASP A 178 6.92 -23.24 1.15
C ASP A 178 6.65 -24.01 -0.16
N ALA A 179 7.31 -23.60 -1.23
CA ALA A 179 7.20 -24.22 -2.55
C ALA A 179 7.88 -25.58 -2.61
#